data_AF-A0A0B7FZX7-F1
#
_entry.id   AF-A0A0B7FZX7-F1
#
_cell.length_a   1.000
_cell.length_b   1.000
_cell.length_c   1.000
_cell.angle_alpha   90.00
_cell.angle_beta   90.00
_cell.angle_gamma   90.00
#
_symmetry.space_group_name_H-M   'P 1'
#
loop_
_entity.id
_entity.type
_entity.pdbx_description
1 polymer ?
#
loop_
_entity_poly.entity_id
_entity_poly.type
_entity_poly.pdbx_seq_one_letter_code
_entity_poly.pdbx_strand_id
1 'polypeptide(L)'
;MSKADSKDTEPKRNNVTRKAQSRSINTLPYEILFDIFIDYVYRPSDTRVMDVMVHRTMYIYQRVHTLLAVCTTWRRTATACTDLWTVVPFIDGDNGLRYPLAAPLSLERAGRKGLHLVIPT
;
A
#
# COMPACT_ATOMS: atom_id res chain seq x y z
N MET A 1 -69.28 35.72 4.74
CA MET A 1 -67.90 36.07 5.14
C MET A 1 -67.19 34.76 5.48
N SER A 2 -66.38 34.18 4.58
CA SER A 2 -64.92 34.43 4.40
C SER A 2 -64.14 33.90 5.63
N LYS A 3 -63.19 32.97 5.58
CA LYS A 3 -62.07 32.70 4.65
C LYS A 3 -61.57 31.25 4.93
N ALA A 4 -61.39 30.42 3.91
CA ALA A 4 -60.11 30.09 3.23
C ALA A 4 -59.32 28.95 3.89
N ASP A 5 -59.52 27.75 3.32
CA ASP A 5 -58.60 26.60 3.38
C ASP A 5 -57.22 27.01 2.83
N SER A 6 -56.21 27.01 3.68
CA SER A 6 -54.81 27.17 3.27
C SER A 6 -54.13 25.81 3.28
N LYS A 7 -54.22 25.11 2.14
CA LYS A 7 -53.53 23.84 1.91
C LYS A 7 -52.12 24.15 1.40
N ASP A 8 -51.21 24.44 2.33
CA ASP A 8 -49.79 24.59 2.03
C ASP A 8 -49.25 23.29 1.42
N THR A 9 -48.97 23.37 0.12
CA THR A 9 -48.42 22.26 -0.66
C THR A 9 -46.91 22.45 -0.66
N GLU A 10 -46.26 21.80 0.30
CA GLU A 10 -44.80 21.82 0.46
C GLU A 10 -44.11 21.21 -0.78
N PRO A 11 -43.09 21.85 -1.36
CA PRO A 11 -42.40 21.31 -2.52
C PRO A 11 -41.55 20.11 -2.11
N LYS A 12 -41.90 18.92 -2.62
CA LYS A 12 -41.07 17.71 -2.52
C LYS A 12 -39.66 18.02 -3.03
N ARG A 13 -38.73 18.17 -2.09
CA ARG A 13 -37.31 18.34 -2.35
C ARG A 13 -36.77 17.02 -2.90
N ASN A 14 -36.64 16.96 -4.22
CA ASN A 14 -36.04 15.83 -4.92
C ASN A 14 -34.58 15.71 -4.48
N ASN A 15 -34.33 14.87 -3.48
CA ASN A 15 -33.00 14.46 -3.09
C ASN A 15 -32.44 13.57 -4.20
N VAL A 16 -31.84 14.19 -5.22
CA VAL A 16 -30.96 13.48 -6.16
C VAL A 16 -29.75 13.04 -5.37
N THR A 17 -29.85 11.87 -4.76
CA THR A 17 -28.73 11.17 -4.14
C THR A 17 -27.81 10.75 -5.27
N ARG A 18 -26.83 11.60 -5.59
CA ARG A 18 -25.69 11.19 -6.43
C ARG A 18 -24.96 10.09 -5.67
N LYS A 19 -25.38 8.83 -5.88
CA LYS A 19 -24.60 7.65 -5.50
C LYS A 19 -23.33 7.69 -6.33
N ALA A 20 -22.31 8.37 -5.82
CA ALA A 20 -20.97 8.22 -6.35
C ALA A 20 -20.63 6.73 -6.21
N GLN A 21 -20.62 6.00 -7.32
CA GLN A 21 -20.05 4.67 -7.37
C GLN A 21 -18.55 4.84 -7.10
N SER A 22 -18.17 4.84 -5.82
CA SER A 22 -16.78 4.67 -5.44
C SER A 22 -16.39 3.27 -5.90
N ARG A 23 -15.83 3.17 -7.11
CA ARG A 23 -15.28 1.92 -7.62
C ARG A 23 -14.08 1.58 -6.75
N SER A 24 -14.11 0.41 -6.13
CA SER A 24 -13.03 -0.05 -5.28
C SER A 24 -11.74 -0.13 -6.09
N ILE A 25 -10.63 0.35 -5.54
CA ILE A 25 -9.29 0.22 -6.14
C ILE A 25 -8.93 -1.25 -6.46
N ASN A 26 -9.56 -2.20 -5.76
CA ASN A 26 -9.40 -3.63 -5.98
C ASN A 26 -9.95 -4.12 -7.33
N THR A 27 -10.69 -3.30 -8.08
CA THR A 27 -11.16 -3.65 -9.43
C THR A 27 -10.21 -3.20 -10.53
N LEU A 28 -9.09 -2.56 -10.18
CA LEU A 28 -8.05 -2.22 -11.15
C LEU A 28 -7.34 -3.49 -11.65
N PRO A 29 -6.82 -3.48 -12.90
CA PRO A 29 -5.93 -4.53 -13.38
C PRO A 29 -4.69 -4.69 -12.49
N TYR A 30 -4.15 -5.90 -12.42
CA TYR A 30 -3.00 -6.21 -11.57
C TYR A 30 -1.77 -5.36 -11.91
N GLU A 31 -1.57 -5.04 -13.18
CA GLU A 31 -0.46 -4.23 -13.68
C GLU A 31 -0.48 -2.84 -13.05
N ILE A 32 -1.67 -2.21 -13.01
CA ILE A 32 -1.85 -0.89 -12.41
C ILE A 32 -1.65 -0.94 -10.89
N LEU A 33 -2.13 -2.00 -10.24
CA LEU A 33 -1.89 -2.18 -8.80
C LEU A 33 -0.41 -2.39 -8.49
N PHE A 34 0.32 -3.14 -9.33
CA PHE A 34 1.76 -3.31 -9.19
C PHE A 34 2.50 -1.98 -9.32
N ASP A 35 2.18 -1.17 -10.33
CA ASP A 35 2.80 0.15 -10.51
C ASP A 35 2.57 1.05 -9.29
N ILE A 36 1.34 1.07 -8.76
CA ILE A 36 1.01 1.82 -7.54
C ILE A 36 1.82 1.31 -6.35
N PHE A 37 1.93 -0.01 -6.19
CA PHE A 37 2.65 -0.61 -5.06
C PHE A 37 4.15 -0.33 -5.13
N ILE A 38 4.73 -0.42 -6.32
CA ILE A 38 6.15 -0.14 -6.58
C ILE A 38 6.46 1.32 -6.31
N ASP A 39 5.66 2.25 -6.84
CA ASP A 39 5.80 3.68 -6.57
C ASP A 39 5.71 3.96 -5.07
N TYR A 40 4.70 3.43 -4.37
CA TYR A 40 4.55 3.62 -2.94
C TYR A 40 5.76 3.09 -2.13
N VAL A 41 6.20 1.87 -2.41
CA VAL A 41 7.27 1.21 -1.65
C VAL A 41 8.61 1.88 -1.87
N TYR A 42 8.97 2.18 -3.12
CA TYR A 42 10.29 2.71 -3.48
C TYR A 42 10.37 4.24 -3.54
N ARG A 43 9.26 4.95 -3.33
CA ARG A 43 9.26 6.42 -3.28
C ARG A 43 10.33 6.94 -2.31
N PRO A 44 11.26 7.79 -2.75
CA PRO A 44 12.24 8.41 -1.85
C PRO A 44 11.51 9.09 -0.69
N SER A 45 11.96 8.82 0.55
CA SER A 45 11.51 9.59 1.70
C SER A 45 12.30 10.89 1.75
N ASP A 46 11.64 12.04 1.82
CA ASP A 46 12.27 13.37 1.92
C ASP A 46 13.07 13.58 3.22
N THR A 47 13.21 12.56 4.05
CA THR A 47 14.03 12.55 5.27
C THR A 47 15.51 12.55 4.91
N ARG A 48 16.01 13.71 4.49
CA ARG A 48 17.40 14.05 4.09
C ARG A 48 18.49 13.78 5.16
N VAL A 49 18.15 13.13 6.28
CA VAL A 49 19.01 13.09 7.49
C VAL A 49 19.49 11.68 7.85
N MET A 50 18.89 10.62 7.31
CA MET A 50 19.26 9.22 7.64
C MET A 50 19.58 8.42 6.38
N ASP A 51 20.56 8.88 5.60
CA ASP A 51 21.08 8.21 4.39
C ASP A 51 21.95 6.97 4.72
N VAL A 52 21.54 6.21 5.73
CA VAL A 52 22.14 4.91 6.02
C VAL A 52 21.29 3.91 5.25
N MET A 53 21.90 3.19 4.30
CA MET A 53 21.21 2.20 3.46
C MET A 53 20.33 1.22 4.26
N VAL A 54 20.69 0.92 5.51
CA VAL A 54 19.89 0.14 6.48
C VAL A 54 18.52 0.77 6.73
N HIS A 55 18.47 2.07 7.03
CA HIS A 55 17.21 2.76 7.31
C HIS A 55 16.32 2.76 6.07
N ARG A 56 16.90 3.04 4.90
CA ARG A 56 16.16 2.98 3.63
C ARG A 56 15.58 1.58 3.37
N THR A 57 16.37 0.54 3.61
CA THR A 57 15.95 -0.86 3.46
C THR A 57 14.85 -1.23 4.46
N MET A 58 14.96 -0.77 5.70
CA MET A 58 13.93 -0.94 6.73
C MET A 58 12.62 -0.26 6.33
N TYR A 59 12.67 0.96 5.79
CA TYR A 59 11.48 1.67 5.31
C TYR A 59 10.80 0.96 4.13
N ILE A 60 11.59 0.46 3.17
CA ILE A 60 11.08 -0.34 2.05
C ILE A 60 10.31 -1.54 2.61
N TYR A 61 10.92 -2.30 3.51
CA TYR A 61 10.31 -3.48 4.10
C TYR A 61 9.05 -3.15 4.90
N GLN A 62 9.08 -2.08 5.71
CA GLN A 62 7.90 -1.59 6.44
C GLN A 62 6.74 -1.27 5.49
N ARG A 63 7.00 -0.56 4.39
CA ARG A 63 5.96 -0.21 3.41
C ARG A 63 5.37 -1.43 2.72
N VAL A 64 6.18 -2.42 2.39
CA VAL A 64 5.68 -3.71 1.87
C VAL A 64 4.72 -4.34 2.87
N HIS A 65 5.08 -4.42 4.16
CA HIS A 65 4.20 -4.96 5.20
C HIS A 65 2.94 -4.13 5.42
N THR A 66 3.02 -2.81 5.26
CA THR A 66 1.83 -1.93 5.24
C THR A 66 0.87 -2.35 4.14
N LEU A 67 1.35 -2.61 2.91
CA LEU A 67 0.51 -3.09 1.80
C LEU A 67 -0.15 -4.44 2.13
N LEU A 68 0.59 -5.38 2.74
CA LEU A 68 0.08 -6.70 3.11
C LEU A 68 -1.01 -6.66 4.20
N ALA A 69 -1.05 -5.59 4.98
CA ALA A 69 -2.00 -5.40 6.08
C ALA A 69 -3.33 -4.75 5.65
N VAL A 70 -3.41 -4.14 4.46
CA VAL A 70 -4.61 -3.39 4.00
C VAL A 70 -5.82 -4.29 3.81
N CYS A 71 -5.73 -5.26 2.89
CA CYS A 71 -6.80 -6.22 2.64
C CYS A 71 -6.24 -7.49 1.98
N THR A 72 -7.08 -8.52 1.86
CA THR A 72 -6.69 -9.80 1.26
C THR A 72 -6.29 -9.67 -0.21
N THR A 73 -6.97 -8.83 -0.99
CA THR A 73 -6.62 -8.57 -2.39
C THR A 73 -5.24 -7.92 -2.50
N TRP A 74 -4.95 -6.92 -1.67
CA TRP A 74 -3.64 -6.25 -1.67
C TRP A 74 -2.54 -7.20 -1.24
N ARG A 75 -2.78 -8.01 -0.21
CA ARG A 75 -1.83 -9.05 0.23
C ARG A 75 -1.49 -10.02 -0.89
N ARG A 76 -2.49 -10.56 -1.59
CA ARG A 76 -2.28 -11.49 -2.71
C ARG A 76 -1.52 -10.81 -3.85
N THR A 77 -1.90 -9.59 -4.19
CA THR A 77 -1.29 -8.80 -5.26
C THR A 77 0.17 -8.47 -4.94
N ALA A 78 0.45 -7.93 -3.77
CA ALA A 78 1.81 -7.58 -3.34
C ALA A 78 2.71 -8.82 -3.16
N THR A 79 2.15 -9.95 -2.73
CA THR A 79 2.93 -11.21 -2.65
C THR A 79 3.29 -11.75 -4.03
N ALA A 80 2.41 -11.58 -5.05
CA ALA A 80 2.68 -11.98 -6.43
C ALA A 80 3.61 -11.01 -7.18
N CYS A 81 3.71 -9.76 -6.72
CA CYS A 81 4.59 -8.75 -7.30
C CYS A 81 6.05 -9.00 -6.88
N THR A 82 6.74 -9.82 -7.66
CA THR A 82 8.16 -10.20 -7.43
C THR A 82 9.10 -9.02 -7.22
N ASP A 83 8.86 -7.87 -7.87
CA ASP A 83 9.71 -6.69 -7.78
C ASP A 83 9.78 -6.10 -6.36
N LEU A 84 8.70 -6.22 -5.58
CA LEU A 84 8.65 -5.75 -4.19
C LEU A 84 9.58 -6.52 -3.26
N TRP A 85 10.01 -7.71 -3.66
CA TRP A 85 10.80 -8.64 -2.85
C TRP A 85 12.27 -8.69 -3.26
N THR A 86 12.69 -7.84 -4.20
CA THR A 86 14.07 -7.81 -4.72
C THR A 86 15.07 -7.21 -3.74
N VAL A 87 14.60 -6.43 -2.76
CA VAL A 87 15.44 -5.78 -1.74
C VAL A 87 15.30 -6.52 -0.42
N VAL A 88 16.41 -7.11 0.04
CA VAL A 88 16.44 -7.92 1.26
C VAL A 88 17.15 -7.18 2.38
N PRO A 89 16.51 -6.94 3.54
CA PRO A 89 17.22 -6.47 4.72
C PRO A 89 18.16 -7.57 5.22
N PHE A 90 19.47 -7.39 5.03
CA PHE A 90 20.49 -8.17 5.72
C PHE A 90 21.05 -7.32 6.87
N ILE A 91 20.45 -7.47 8.05
CA ILE A 91 20.94 -6.80 9.27
C ILE A 91 21.72 -7.85 10.05
N ASP A 92 23.04 -7.80 9.96
CA ASP A 92 23.89 -8.56 10.87
C ASP A 92 23.92 -7.81 12.20
N GLY A 93 23.34 -8.42 13.22
CA GLY A 93 22.90 -7.71 14.41
C GLY A 93 23.96 -7.72 15.51
N ASP A 94 24.53 -6.55 15.79
CA ASP A 94 24.93 -6.17 17.16
C ASP A 94 23.78 -5.48 17.93
N ASN A 95 22.76 -4.96 17.21
CA ASN A 95 21.66 -4.18 17.79
C ASN A 95 20.32 -4.94 17.95
N GLY A 96 20.34 -6.28 17.97
CA GLY A 96 19.18 -7.10 18.40
C GLY A 96 17.97 -7.19 17.45
N LEU A 97 17.88 -6.38 16.38
CA LEU A 97 16.82 -6.50 15.36
C LEU A 97 17.14 -7.62 14.35
N ARG A 98 17.09 -8.87 14.83
CA ARG A 98 17.15 -10.04 13.95
C ARG A 98 15.81 -10.16 13.22
N TYR A 99 15.82 -10.07 11.89
CA TYR A 99 14.71 -10.49 11.03
C TYR A 99 15.07 -11.79 10.30
N PRO A 100 15.24 -12.92 11.03
CA PRO A 100 15.77 -14.16 10.46
C PRO A 100 14.90 -14.73 9.33
N LEU A 101 13.63 -14.33 9.27
CA LEU A 101 12.68 -14.77 8.24
C LEU A 101 12.54 -13.79 7.07
N ALA A 102 13.03 -12.55 7.17
CA ALA A 102 12.87 -11.57 6.08
C ALA A 102 13.66 -11.96 4.83
N ALA A 103 14.89 -12.46 5.01
CA ALA A 103 15.71 -12.92 3.89
C ALA A 103 15.16 -14.18 3.20
N PRO A 104 14.82 -15.27 3.93
CA PRO A 104 14.18 -16.43 3.32
C PRO A 104 12.85 -16.11 2.61
N LEU A 105 11.98 -15.30 3.23
CA LEU A 105 10.69 -14.97 2.64
C LEU A 105 10.82 -14.09 1.39
N SER A 106 11.77 -13.16 1.39
CA SER A 106 12.03 -12.33 0.20
C SER A 106 12.62 -13.17 -0.92
N LEU A 107 13.50 -14.13 -0.60
CA LEU A 107 14.05 -15.09 -1.56
C LEU A 107 12.96 -15.97 -2.19
N GLU A 108 12.04 -16.52 -1.38
CA GLU A 108 10.90 -17.30 -1.88
C GLU A 108 10.03 -16.48 -2.85
N ARG A 109 9.78 -15.22 -2.51
CA ARG A 109 8.83 -14.35 -3.23
C ARG A 109 9.41 -13.63 -4.44
N ALA A 110 10.72 -13.37 -4.48
CA ALA A 110 11.38 -12.79 -5.64
C ALA A 110 11.44 -13.76 -6.83
N GLY A 111 11.28 -15.07 -6.59
CA GLY A 111 11.25 -16.09 -7.62
C GLY A 111 12.56 -16.16 -8.40
N ARG A 112 12.51 -15.95 -9.72
CA ARG A 112 13.71 -15.96 -10.60
C ARG A 112 14.37 -14.58 -10.75
N LYS A 113 13.84 -13.52 -10.15
CA LYS A 113 14.44 -12.19 -10.24
C LYS A 113 15.67 -12.10 -9.35
N GLY A 114 16.72 -11.42 -9.83
CA GLY A 114 17.94 -11.19 -9.07
C GLY A 114 17.64 -10.42 -7.78
N LEU A 115 18.27 -10.82 -6.67
CA LEU A 115 18.14 -10.15 -5.39
C LEU A 115 19.28 -9.17 -5.19
N HIS A 116 18.97 -8.00 -4.67
CA HIS A 116 19.95 -7.02 -4.23
C HIS A 116 20.13 -7.14 -2.72
N LEU A 117 21.24 -7.77 -2.34
CA LEU A 117 21.69 -7.84 -0.95
C LEU A 117 22.30 -6.50 -0.56
N VAL A 118 21.78 -5.89 0.50
CA VAL A 118 22.32 -4.64 1.06
C VAL A 118 23.06 -5.00 2.34
N ILE A 119 24.39 -4.85 2.32
CA ILE A 119 25.25 -5.06 3.49
C ILE A 119 25.49 -3.70 4.15
N PRO A 120 25.19 -3.53 5.46
CA PRO A 120 25.64 -2.37 6.21
C PRO A 120 27.16 -2.39 6.32
N THR A 121 27.81 -1.35 5.78
CA THR A 121 29.21 -1.00 6.09
C THR A 121 29.27 -0.08 7.29
#